data_AF-A0A4Y9LPD7-F1
#
_entry.id   AF-A0A4Y9LPD7-F1
#
_cell.length_a   1.000
_cell.length_b   1.000
_cell.length_c   1.000
_cell.angle_alpha   90.00
_cell.angle_beta   90.00
_cell.angle_gamma   90.00
#
_symmetry.space_group_name_H-M   'P 1'
#
loop_
_entity.id
_entity.type
_entity.pdbx_description
1 polymer ?
#
loop_
_entity_poly.entity_id
_entity_poly.type
_entity_poly.pdbx_seq_one_letter_code
_entity_poly.pdbx_strand_id
1 'polypeptide(L)'
;MQTLLEMLTPLAREIRAGRFGDVVLVVATTQESVARIVRMVSETEDLPMYVTPSAAEVKHAHPAGRLTPTEKASLEVLDFLGGHVTVNRFASETSLELTAAGNRLSNLARRGYVLRLPRSRREGDLFVSLAALPGRGEENVPSIDERVIGVYDAEPTGNYVSY
;
A
#
# COMPACT_ATOMS: atom_id res chain seq x y z
N MET A 1 -20.51 9.31 8.08
CA MET A 1 -19.28 10.12 7.87
C MET A 1 -18.44 10.18 9.14
N GLN A 2 -19.03 10.57 10.27
CA GLN A 2 -18.40 10.54 11.60
C GLN A 2 -17.84 9.16 11.99
N THR A 3 -18.61 8.09 11.73
CA THR A 3 -18.22 6.70 12.03
C THR A 3 -16.93 6.24 11.34
N LEU A 4 -16.67 6.67 10.09
CA LEU A 4 -15.46 6.26 9.37
C LEU A 4 -14.22 6.91 9.97
N LEU A 5 -14.29 8.19 10.34
CA LEU A 5 -13.20 8.89 11.02
C LEU A 5 -12.94 8.29 12.40
N GLU A 6 -13.99 7.98 13.14
CA GLU A 6 -13.91 7.33 14.46
C GLU A 6 -13.30 5.93 14.39
N MET A 7 -13.44 5.22 13.27
CA MET A 7 -12.79 3.92 13.04
C MET A 7 -11.34 4.04 12.55
N LEU A 8 -11.09 4.91 11.56
CA LEU A 8 -9.76 5.01 10.93
C LEU A 8 -8.71 5.63 11.85
N THR A 9 -9.10 6.60 12.68
CA THR A 9 -8.16 7.30 13.58
C THR A 9 -7.51 6.37 14.61
N PRO A 10 -8.23 5.56 15.39
CA PRO A 10 -7.60 4.62 16.31
C PRO A 10 -6.78 3.58 15.56
N LEU A 11 -7.27 3.04 14.43
CA LEU A 11 -6.51 2.11 13.61
C LEU A 11 -5.17 2.71 13.15
N ALA A 12 -5.17 3.97 12.68
CA ALA A 12 -3.96 4.68 12.29
C ALA A 12 -2.95 4.82 13.43
N ARG A 13 -3.42 5.03 14.66
CA ARG A 13 -2.56 5.09 15.86
C ARG A 13 -1.97 3.71 16.19
N GLU A 14 -2.76 2.66 16.08
CA GLU A 14 -2.30 1.29 16.32
C GLU A 14 -1.26 0.83 15.29
N ILE A 15 -1.48 1.16 14.00
CA ILE A 15 -0.53 0.91 12.91
C ILE A 15 0.80 1.64 13.15
N ARG A 16 0.76 2.94 13.46
CA ARG A 16 1.97 3.71 13.78
C ARG A 16 2.72 3.20 15.01
N ALA A 17 2.00 2.62 15.96
CA ALA A 17 2.60 1.97 17.13
C ALA A 17 3.24 0.60 16.81
N GLY A 18 3.20 0.15 15.55
CA GLY A 18 3.83 -1.09 15.10
C GLY A 18 3.09 -2.36 15.53
N ARG A 19 1.86 -2.25 16.03
CA ARG A 19 1.12 -3.39 16.59
C ARG A 19 0.65 -4.41 15.56
N PHE A 20 0.64 -4.01 14.28
CA PHE A 20 0.24 -4.86 13.17
C PHE A 20 1.41 -5.20 12.22
N GLY A 21 2.64 -4.80 12.55
CA GLY A 21 3.77 -4.90 11.62
C GLY A 21 3.62 -3.94 10.42
N ASP A 22 4.21 -4.32 9.28
CA ASP A 22 4.09 -3.57 8.04
C ASP A 22 2.73 -3.84 7.38
N VAL A 23 1.83 -2.85 7.45
CA VAL A 23 0.47 -2.95 6.89
C VAL A 23 0.15 -1.76 6.00
N VAL A 24 -0.63 -2.05 4.95
CA VAL A 24 -1.19 -1.06 4.03
C VAL A 24 -2.70 -1.17 4.08
N LEU A 25 -3.40 -0.04 4.21
CA LEU A 25 -4.85 -0.02 4.26
C LEU A 25 -5.43 0.33 2.89
N VAL A 26 -6.30 -0.55 2.37
CA VAL A 26 -6.98 -0.33 1.09
C VAL A 26 -8.48 -0.17 1.34
N VAL A 27 -9.07 0.92 0.86
CA VAL A 27 -10.49 1.20 0.97
C VAL A 27 -11.16 1.00 -0.38
N ALA A 28 -12.04 -0.01 -0.47
CA ALA A 28 -12.87 -0.23 -1.63
C ALA A 28 -14.14 0.63 -1.56
N THR A 29 -14.28 1.60 -2.46
CA THR A 29 -15.47 2.47 -2.53
C THR A 29 -15.62 3.11 -3.90
N THR A 30 -16.86 3.17 -4.39
CA THR A 30 -17.24 3.98 -5.56
C THR A 30 -17.73 5.38 -5.16
N GLN A 31 -17.89 5.65 -3.85
CA GLN A 31 -18.37 6.93 -3.35
C GLN A 31 -17.22 7.92 -3.18
N GLU A 32 -17.23 8.99 -3.99
CA GLU A 32 -16.20 10.03 -3.96
C GLU A 32 -16.10 10.74 -2.60
N SER A 33 -17.21 10.86 -1.87
CA SER A 33 -17.22 11.40 -0.50
C SER A 33 -16.36 10.58 0.46
N VAL A 34 -16.44 9.24 0.37
CA VAL A 34 -15.61 8.32 1.16
C VAL A 34 -14.16 8.42 0.73
N ALA A 35 -13.89 8.44 -0.58
CA ALA A 35 -12.53 8.59 -1.11
C ALA A 35 -11.85 9.88 -0.61
N ARG A 36 -12.57 11.01 -0.57
CA ARG A 36 -12.03 12.27 -0.01
C ARG A 36 -11.69 12.18 1.47
N ILE A 37 -12.51 11.50 2.28
CA ILE A 37 -12.21 11.31 3.70
C ILE A 37 -10.95 10.46 3.87
N VAL A 38 -10.83 9.38 3.10
CA VAL A 38 -9.64 8.52 3.10
C VAL A 38 -8.38 9.32 2.74
N ARG A 39 -8.43 10.16 1.71
CA ARG A 39 -7.31 11.07 1.36
C ARG A 39 -6.97 12.01 2.51
N MET A 40 -7.97 12.65 3.11
CA MET A 40 -7.79 13.56 4.24
C MET A 40 -7.16 12.88 5.46
N VAL A 41 -7.61 11.67 5.82
CA VAL A 41 -7.04 10.89 6.93
C VAL A 41 -5.61 10.46 6.61
N SER A 42 -5.37 9.96 5.41
CA SER A 42 -4.03 9.55 4.95
C SER A 42 -3.04 10.72 5.04
N GLU A 43 -3.45 11.93 4.63
CA GLU A 43 -2.63 13.14 4.74
C GLU A 43 -2.42 13.58 6.19
N THR A 44 -3.47 13.58 7.01
CA THR A 44 -3.45 14.14 8.36
C THR A 44 -2.72 13.23 9.36
N GLU A 45 -2.85 11.92 9.19
CA GLU A 45 -2.29 10.92 10.09
C GLU A 45 -0.98 10.30 9.56
N ASP A 46 -0.51 10.73 8.38
CA ASP A 46 0.62 10.15 7.62
C ASP A 46 0.52 8.62 7.50
N LEU A 47 -0.69 8.14 7.20
CA LEU A 47 -0.99 6.72 7.07
C LEU A 47 -1.00 6.32 5.59
N PRO A 48 -0.21 5.31 5.15
CA PRO A 48 -0.29 4.79 3.78
C PRO A 48 -1.65 4.13 3.56
N MET A 49 -2.51 4.83 2.82
CA MET A 49 -3.82 4.34 2.44
C MET A 49 -3.94 4.34 0.93
N TYR A 50 -4.77 3.42 0.42
CA TYR A 50 -5.11 3.32 -0.98
C TYR A 50 -6.63 3.30 -1.15
N VAL A 51 -7.10 3.72 -2.32
CA VAL A 51 -8.50 3.67 -2.71
C VAL A 51 -8.64 2.90 -4.01
N THR A 52 -9.64 2.04 -4.08
CA THR A 52 -10.01 1.27 -5.27
C THR A 52 -11.53 1.25 -5.39
N PRO A 53 -12.13 1.15 -6.59
CA PRO A 53 -13.58 1.05 -6.73
C PRO A 53 -14.15 -0.26 -6.15
N SER A 54 -13.36 -1.34 -6.10
CA SER A 54 -13.81 -2.66 -5.64
C SER A 54 -12.68 -3.47 -5.00
N ALA A 55 -13.03 -4.38 -4.09
CA ALA A 55 -12.05 -5.30 -3.47
C ALA A 55 -11.39 -6.24 -4.51
N ALA A 56 -12.03 -6.48 -5.66
CA ALA A 56 -11.46 -7.25 -6.75
C ALA A 56 -10.31 -6.50 -7.46
N GLU A 57 -10.27 -5.18 -7.36
CA GLU A 57 -9.30 -4.30 -8.03
C GLU A 57 -8.22 -3.78 -7.07
N VAL A 58 -7.96 -4.49 -5.96
CA VAL A 58 -6.97 -4.07 -4.94
C VAL A 58 -5.57 -3.90 -5.53
N LYS A 59 -5.17 -4.69 -6.52
CA LYS A 59 -3.87 -4.54 -7.23
C LYS A 59 -3.75 -3.22 -7.99
N HIS A 60 -4.88 -2.61 -8.34
CA HIS A 60 -4.97 -1.34 -9.06
C HIS A 60 -5.41 -0.20 -8.14
N ALA A 61 -5.34 -0.40 -6.82
CA ALA A 61 -5.66 0.65 -5.87
C ALA A 61 -4.66 1.81 -6.02
N HIS A 62 -5.17 3.03 -5.87
CA HIS A 62 -4.37 4.24 -6.02
C HIS A 62 -4.04 4.82 -4.64
N PRO A 63 -2.80 5.32 -4.43
CA PRO A 63 -2.42 5.99 -3.18
C PRO A 63 -3.37 7.16 -2.86
N ALA A 64 -3.87 7.20 -1.62
CA ALA A 64 -4.74 8.27 -1.14
C ALA A 64 -3.96 9.45 -0.56
N GLY A 65 -2.80 9.19 0.04
CA GLY A 65 -1.96 10.22 0.64
C GLY A 65 -1.18 11.02 -0.39
N ARG A 66 -0.67 12.18 0.04
CA ARG A 66 0.17 13.03 -0.82
C ARG A 66 1.48 12.35 -1.15
N LEU A 67 1.69 12.13 -2.44
CA LEU A 67 2.97 11.75 -3.01
C LEU A 67 3.58 12.95 -3.72
N THR A 68 4.88 13.14 -3.54
CA THR A 68 5.66 14.01 -4.42
C THR A 68 5.64 13.45 -5.85
N PRO A 69 5.86 14.28 -6.89
CA PRO A 69 5.95 13.79 -8.26
C PRO A 69 6.96 12.64 -8.43
N THR A 70 8.09 12.72 -7.71
CA THR A 70 9.13 11.68 -7.73
C THR A 70 8.66 10.37 -7.10
N GLU A 71 7.95 10.42 -5.98
CA GLU A 71 7.41 9.21 -5.34
C GLU A 71 6.34 8.56 -6.21
N LYS A 72 5.44 9.36 -6.79
CA LYS A 72 4.42 8.88 -7.73
C LYS A 72 5.06 8.17 -8.93
N ALA A 73 6.01 8.83 -9.60
CA ALA A 73 6.73 8.23 -10.72
C ALA A 73 7.49 6.95 -10.33
N SER A 74 8.04 6.91 -9.10
CA SER A 74 8.76 5.73 -8.62
C SER A 74 7.82 4.54 -8.37
N LEU A 75 6.61 4.78 -7.85
CA LEU A 75 5.57 3.75 -7.72
C LEU A 75 5.10 3.26 -9.09
N GLU A 76 4.83 4.18 -10.02
CA GLU A 76 4.39 3.82 -11.38
C GLU A 76 5.41 2.91 -12.09
N VAL A 77 6.71 3.21 -11.97
CA VAL A 77 7.76 2.34 -12.52
C VAL A 77 7.80 0.99 -11.82
N LEU A 78 7.70 0.97 -10.49
CA LEU A 78 7.71 -0.28 -9.72
C LEU A 78 6.51 -1.16 -10.11
N ASP A 79 5.31 -0.58 -10.24
CA ASP A 79 4.11 -1.28 -10.66
C ASP A 79 4.24 -1.78 -12.11
N PHE A 80 4.78 -0.97 -13.03
CA PHE A 80 5.08 -1.37 -14.41
C PHE A 80 6.04 -2.57 -14.48
N LEU A 81 6.98 -2.68 -13.53
CA LEU A 81 7.93 -3.80 -13.44
C LEU A 81 7.34 -5.08 -12.80
N GLY A 82 6.03 -5.11 -12.54
CA GLY A 82 5.31 -6.24 -11.95
C GLY A 82 5.15 -6.15 -10.44
N GLY A 83 5.25 -4.96 -9.86
CA GLY A 83 4.98 -4.73 -8.44
C GLY A 83 6.12 -5.15 -7.51
N HIS A 84 7.23 -5.70 -8.01
CA HIS A 84 8.36 -6.10 -7.18
C HIS A 84 9.70 -5.88 -7.89
N VAL A 85 10.67 -5.29 -7.19
CA VAL A 85 11.92 -4.84 -7.80
C VAL A 85 13.09 -4.84 -6.80
N THR A 86 14.31 -5.05 -7.30
CA THR A 86 15.54 -4.77 -6.55
C THR A 86 16.06 -3.38 -6.87
N VAL A 87 16.93 -2.83 -6.03
CA VAL A 87 17.58 -1.53 -6.31
C VAL A 87 18.29 -1.53 -7.67
N ASN A 88 18.99 -2.62 -8.01
CA ASN A 88 19.72 -2.73 -9.28
C ASN A 88 18.78 -2.69 -10.48
N ARG A 89 17.67 -3.46 -10.45
CA ARG A 89 16.70 -3.49 -11.55
C ARG A 89 16.00 -2.13 -11.70
N PHE A 90 15.61 -1.52 -10.57
CA PHE A 90 15.00 -0.19 -10.58
C PHE A 90 15.94 0.89 -11.10
N ALA A 91 17.21 0.87 -10.69
CA ALA A 91 18.24 1.79 -11.18
C ALA A 91 18.45 1.68 -12.69
N SER A 92 18.51 0.45 -13.21
CA SER A 92 18.63 0.19 -14.65
C SER A 92 17.43 0.74 -15.44
N GLU A 93 16.20 0.48 -14.97
CA GLU A 93 14.98 0.93 -15.66
C GLU A 93 14.84 2.46 -15.65
N THR A 94 15.21 3.08 -14.53
CA THR A 94 15.08 4.54 -14.35
C THR A 94 16.30 5.33 -14.80
N SER A 95 17.36 4.65 -15.27
CA SER A 95 18.66 5.26 -15.60
C SER A 95 19.22 6.11 -14.45
N LEU A 96 19.02 5.67 -13.21
CA LEU A 96 19.50 6.34 -12.01
C LEU A 96 20.76 5.65 -11.48
N GLU A 97 21.60 6.43 -10.79
CA GLU A 97 22.65 5.88 -9.94
C GLU A 97 22.07 4.97 -8.85
N LEU A 98 22.78 3.89 -8.51
CA LEU A 98 22.33 2.88 -7.52
C LEU A 98 21.92 3.51 -6.18
N THR A 99 22.69 4.48 -5.69
CA THR A 99 22.39 5.20 -4.45
C THR A 99 21.10 6.01 -4.57
N ALA A 100 20.86 6.66 -5.71
CA ALA A 100 19.65 7.44 -5.94
C ALA A 100 18.41 6.55 -6.03
N ALA A 101 18.50 5.43 -6.74
CA ALA A 101 17.45 4.40 -6.81
C ALA A 101 17.14 3.83 -5.41
N GLY A 102 18.19 3.47 -4.66
CA GLY A 102 18.06 2.96 -3.30
C GLY A 102 17.38 3.93 -2.35
N ASN A 103 17.70 5.22 -2.45
CA ASN A 103 17.06 6.28 -1.66
C ASN A 103 15.57 6.45 -2.01
N ARG A 104 15.21 6.40 -3.30
CA ARG A 104 13.80 6.49 -3.72
C ARG A 104 12.97 5.33 -3.18
N LEU A 105 13.44 4.09 -3.37
CA LEU A 105 12.74 2.90 -2.89
C LEU A 105 12.67 2.84 -1.36
N SER A 106 13.77 3.15 -0.67
CA SER A 106 13.79 3.20 0.80
C SER A 106 12.87 4.29 1.35
N ASN A 107 12.74 5.43 0.66
CA ASN A 107 11.80 6.47 1.05
C ASN A 107 10.35 6.01 0.92
N LEU A 108 9.98 5.36 -0.19
CA LEU A 108 8.65 4.77 -0.36
C LEU A 108 8.35 3.72 0.72
N ALA A 109 9.34 2.90 1.07
CA ALA A 109 9.19 1.89 2.11
C ALA A 109 9.03 2.50 3.51
N ARG A 110 9.82 3.52 3.83
CA ARG A 110 9.68 4.28 5.09
C ARG A 110 8.32 4.94 5.22
N ARG A 111 7.73 5.35 4.09
CA ARG A 111 6.37 5.90 4.03
C ARG A 111 5.28 4.82 3.98
N GLY A 112 5.66 3.54 3.95
CA GLY A 112 4.75 2.40 3.96
C GLY A 112 3.97 2.18 2.66
N TYR A 113 4.36 2.79 1.53
CA TYR A 113 3.76 2.52 0.22
C TYR A 113 4.37 1.29 -0.47
N VAL A 114 5.49 0.79 0.04
CA VAL A 114 6.24 -0.34 -0.49
C VAL A 114 6.77 -1.17 0.67
N LEU A 115 6.64 -2.49 0.62
CA LEU A 115 7.27 -3.38 1.59
C LEU A 115 8.72 -3.63 1.20
N ARG A 116 9.65 -3.52 2.14
CA ARG A 116 11.06 -3.92 1.94
C ARG A 116 11.28 -5.27 2.59
N LEU A 117 11.59 -6.26 1.77
CA LEU A 117 11.95 -7.61 2.20
C LEU A 117 13.48 -7.76 2.19
N PRO A 118 14.13 -7.86 3.35
CA PRO A 118 15.57 -8.09 3.44
C PRO A 118 15.92 -9.43 2.79
N ARG A 119 16.98 -9.46 1.99
CA ARG A 119 17.49 -10.72 1.40
C ARG A 119 19.00 -10.83 1.57
N SER A 120 19.58 -11.93 1.08
CA SER A 120 21.02 -12.10 1.16
C SER A 120 21.75 -10.97 0.43
N ARG A 121 22.97 -10.65 0.89
CA ARG A 121 23.74 -9.50 0.38
C ARG A 121 24.02 -9.56 -1.13
N ARG A 122 24.05 -10.76 -1.71
CA ARG A 122 24.26 -11.00 -3.15
C ARG A 122 22.99 -10.74 -3.97
N GLU A 123 21.83 -10.98 -3.40
CA GLU A 123 20.53 -10.80 -4.07
C GLU A 123 20.03 -9.36 -3.92
N GLY A 124 20.40 -8.69 -2.82
CA GLY A 124 19.91 -7.36 -2.47
C GLY A 124 18.44 -7.36 -2.07
N ASP A 125 18.00 -6.35 -1.33
CA ASP A 125 16.63 -6.28 -0.83
C ASP A 125 15.61 -6.21 -1.97
N LEU A 126 14.45 -6.82 -1.72
CA LEU A 126 13.31 -6.78 -2.62
C LEU A 126 12.30 -5.76 -2.11
N PHE A 127 11.81 -4.91 -3.00
CA PHE A 127 10.79 -3.90 -2.74
C PHE A 127 9.50 -4.32 -3.42
N VAL A 128 8.38 -4.34 -2.71
CA VAL A 128 7.10 -4.91 -3.16
C VAL A 128 5.96 -3.90 -2.97
N SER A 129 5.14 -3.65 -3.99
CA SER A 129 3.91 -2.83 -3.92
C SER A 129 2.64 -3.68 -3.95
N LEU A 130 1.48 -3.02 -3.87
CA LEU A 130 0.17 -3.68 -4.02
C LEU A 130 -0.01 -4.37 -5.38
N ALA A 131 0.67 -3.90 -6.43
CA ALA A 131 0.58 -4.52 -7.76
C ALA A 131 1.13 -5.95 -7.79
N ALA A 132 2.00 -6.32 -6.83
CA ALA A 132 2.52 -7.67 -6.69
C ALA A 132 1.61 -8.60 -5.88
N LEU A 133 0.49 -8.12 -5.32
CA LEU A 133 -0.44 -8.99 -4.61
C LEU A 133 -1.02 -10.06 -5.54
N PRO A 134 -1.28 -11.29 -5.05
CA PRO A 134 -2.01 -12.31 -5.81
C PRO A 134 -3.38 -11.79 -6.22
N GLY A 135 -3.86 -12.21 -7.40
CA GLY A 135 -5.26 -12.02 -7.74
C GLY A 135 -6.09 -12.95 -6.86
N ARG A 136 -7.35 -12.60 -6.58
CA ARG A 136 -8.27 -13.61 -6.03
C ARG A 136 -8.29 -14.79 -7.02
N GLY A 137 -7.73 -15.94 -6.61
CA GLY A 137 -7.67 -17.17 -7.41
C GLY A 137 -6.34 -17.49 -8.12
N GLU A 138 -5.24 -16.76 -7.87
CA GLU A 138 -3.92 -17.08 -8.46
C GLU A 138 -3.01 -17.78 -7.44
N GLU A 139 -2.78 -19.08 -7.65
CA GLU A 139 -2.14 -20.03 -6.71
C GLU A 139 -0.60 -20.06 -6.74
N ASN A 140 0.06 -19.10 -7.41
CA ASN A 140 1.53 -19.07 -7.50
C ASN A 140 2.08 -17.66 -7.28
N VAL A 141 2.23 -17.30 -6.01
CA VAL A 141 3.06 -16.15 -5.60
C VAL A 141 4.30 -16.71 -4.90
N PRO A 142 5.52 -16.27 -5.26
CA PRO A 142 6.72 -16.65 -4.52
C PRO A 142 6.50 -16.27 -3.06
N SER A 143 6.63 -17.25 -2.14
CA SER A 143 6.18 -17.20 -0.74
C SER A 143 6.43 -15.86 -0.04
N ILE A 144 5.55 -14.89 -0.26
CA ILE A 144 5.28 -13.80 0.67
C ILE A 144 4.41 -14.51 1.70
N ASP A 145 5.00 -14.82 2.86
CA ASP A 145 4.38 -15.54 3.97
C ASP A 145 2.88 -15.19 4.03
N GLU A 146 2.00 -16.19 3.92
CA GLU A 146 0.53 -16.00 3.82
C GLU A 146 -0.04 -15.18 4.99
N ARG A 147 0.76 -14.98 6.04
CA ARG A 147 0.54 -14.08 7.18
C ARG A 147 0.55 -12.59 6.84
N VAL A 148 1.05 -12.18 5.67
CA VAL A 148 1.24 -10.76 5.29
C VAL A 148 0.00 -10.14 4.66
N ILE A 149 -0.95 -10.94 4.16
CA ILE A 149 -2.10 -10.42 3.38
C ILE A 149 -3.41 -10.90 4.00
N GLY A 150 -3.93 -10.11 4.95
CA GLY A 150 -5.31 -10.26 5.43
C GLY A 150 -6.25 -9.38 4.61
N VAL A 151 -7.06 -9.97 3.73
CA VAL A 151 -8.17 -9.26 3.07
C VAL A 151 -9.39 -9.38 3.97
N TYR A 152 -9.75 -8.28 4.65
CA TYR A 152 -10.97 -8.20 5.46
C TYR A 152 -12.07 -7.54 4.63
N ASP A 153 -13.04 -8.33 4.17
CA ASP A 153 -14.29 -7.79 3.63
C ASP A 153 -15.12 -7.26 4.80
N ALA A 154 -15.20 -5.94 4.94
CA ALA A 154 -16.22 -5.33 5.77
C ALA A 154 -17.54 -5.44 5.01
N GLU A 155 -18.25 -6.56 5.15
CA GLU A 155 -19.67 -6.57 4.79
C GLU A 155 -20.36 -5.44 5.57
N PRO A 156 -21.24 -4.64 4.93
CA PRO A 156 -22.06 -3.72 5.67
C PRO A 156 -22.94 -4.55 6.61
N THR A 157 -22.56 -4.67 7.88
CA THR A 157 -23.45 -5.17 8.92
C THR A 157 -24.60 -4.19 9.01
N GLY A 158 -25.63 -4.43 8.22
CA GLY A 158 -26.89 -3.72 8.21
C GLY A 158 -27.61 -3.96 9.52
N ASN A 159 -27.21 -3.23 10.56
CA ASN A 159 -28.03 -2.99 11.74
C ASN A 159 -28.14 -1.47 11.91
N TYR A 160 -28.98 -0.86 11.08
CA TYR A 160 -29.63 0.38 11.47
C TYR A 160 -30.56 0.03 12.63
N VAL A 161 -30.10 0.24 13.86
CA VAL A 161 -31.00 0.29 15.01
C VAL A 161 -31.77 1.59 14.87
N SER A 162 -33.02 1.47 14.45
CA SER A 162 -34.00 2.56 14.50
C SER A 162 -34.30 2.86 15.97
N TYR A 163 -34.12 4.12 16.37
CA TYR A 163 -34.83 4.73 17.49
C TYR A 163 -35.48 6.01 16.98
#